data_AF-A0A7C5S1N0-F1
#
_entry.id   AF-A0A7C5S1N0-F1
#
_cell.length_a   1.000
_cell.length_b   1.000
_cell.length_c   1.000
_cell.angle_alpha   90.00
_cell.angle_beta   90.00
_cell.angle_gamma   90.00
#
_symmetry.space_group_name_H-M   'P 1'
#
loop_
_entity.id
_entity.type
_entity.pdbx_description
1 polymer ?
#
loop_
_entity_poly.entity_id
_entity_poly.type
_entity_poly.pdbx_seq_one_letter_code
_entity_poly.pdbx_strand_id
1 'polypeptide(L)' 'MPENAPRITRIRLDASADAVRADRLLRRLLPQIPLSHIHRMFRKGAIRVDGKKIGPAERLRAGQTLSLRLHPQDAAALD' A
#
# COMPACT_ATOMS: atom_id res chain seq x y z
N MET A 1 -2.47 4.19 26.43
CA MET A 1 -3.42 3.50 25.53
C MET A 1 -2.80 3.42 24.12
N PRO A 2 -2.26 2.28 23.65
CA PRO A 2 -1.79 2.18 22.25
C PRO A 2 -2.93 1.68 21.36
N GLU A 3 -4.10 2.34 21.42
CA GLU A 3 -5.27 1.95 20.63
C GLU A 3 -5.05 2.20 19.12
N ASN A 4 -4.06 3.02 18.77
CA ASN A 4 -3.83 3.48 17.40
C ASN A 4 -2.55 2.94 16.74
N ALA A 5 -2.03 1.80 17.21
CA ALA A 5 -0.82 1.19 16.65
C ALA A 5 -1.03 0.80 15.17
N PRO A 6 -0.04 1.08 14.29
CA PRO A 6 -0.19 0.77 12.89
C PRO A 6 -0.22 -0.75 12.65
N ARG A 7 -1.15 -1.20 11.82
CA ARG A 7 -1.31 -2.59 11.40
C ARG A 7 -0.56 -2.83 10.10
N ILE A 8 -0.01 -4.04 9.93
CA ILE A 8 0.64 -4.46 8.69
C ILE A 8 -0.28 -5.41 7.95
N THR A 9 -0.76 -4.99 6.79
CA THR A 9 -1.53 -5.83 5.87
C THR A 9 -0.63 -6.29 4.73
N ARG A 10 -0.72 -7.58 4.37
CA ARG A 10 0.02 -8.16 3.24
C ARG A 10 -0.95 -8.65 2.18
N ILE A 11 -0.71 -8.26 0.93
CA ILE A 11 -1.53 -8.60 -0.23
C ILE A 11 -0.62 -9.23 -1.27
N ARG A 12 -0.99 -10.41 -1.76
CA ARG A 12 -0.28 -11.05 -2.87
C ARG A 12 -0.79 -10.47 -4.18
N LEU A 13 0.13 -9.98 -5.02
CA LEU A 13 -0.22 -9.37 -6.29
C LEU A 13 -0.55 -10.45 -7.31
N ASP A 14 -1.69 -10.32 -7.95
CA ASP A 14 -2.14 -11.18 -9.04
C ASP A 14 -1.78 -10.58 -10.41
N ALA A 15 -2.24 -11.23 -11.49
CA ALA A 15 -2.03 -10.76 -12.86
C ALA A 15 -2.63 -9.38 -13.13
N SER A 16 -3.68 -8.97 -12.39
CA SER A 16 -4.32 -7.65 -12.57
C SER A 16 -3.46 -6.49 -12.07
N ALA A 17 -2.48 -6.79 -11.21
CA ALA A 17 -1.49 -5.84 -10.71
C ALA A 17 -0.21 -5.81 -11.54
N ASP A 18 -0.04 -6.69 -12.53
CA ASP A 18 1.18 -6.77 -13.33
C ASP A 18 1.38 -5.52 -14.20
N ALA A 19 2.61 -5.02 -14.22
CA ALA A 19 3.01 -3.78 -14.89
C ALA A 19 2.24 -2.50 -14.47
N VAL A 20 1.37 -2.59 -13.45
CA VAL A 20 0.64 -1.44 -12.88
C VAL A 20 1.58 -0.63 -11.99
N ARG A 21 1.48 0.70 -12.05
CA ARG A 21 2.21 1.58 -11.13
C ARG A 21 1.67 1.42 -9.71
N ALA A 22 2.57 1.45 -8.73
CA ALA A 22 2.21 1.27 -7.33
C ALA A 22 1.17 2.30 -6.84
N ASP A 23 1.30 3.56 -7.22
CA ASP A 23 0.31 4.60 -6.87
C ASP A 23 -1.09 4.34 -7.44
N ARG A 24 -1.17 3.83 -8.67
CA ARG A 24 -2.44 3.44 -9.31
C ARG A 24 -3.07 2.24 -8.64
N LEU A 25 -2.29 1.23 -8.27
CA LEU A 25 -2.82 0.09 -7.53
C LEU A 25 -3.36 0.53 -6.16
N LEU A 26 -2.61 1.35 -5.42
CA LEU A 26 -3.06 1.84 -4.11
C LEU A 26 -4.29 2.72 -4.18
N ARG A 27 -4.43 3.54 -5.23
CA ARG A 27 -5.66 4.29 -5.49
C ARG A 27 -6.88 3.39 -5.69
N ARG A 28 -6.70 2.18 -6.22
CA ARG A 28 -7.77 1.19 -6.37
C ARG A 28 -8.05 0.46 -5.06
N LEU A 29 -7.01 0.14 -4.29
CA LEU A 29 -7.13 -0.57 -3.01
C LEU A 29 -7.61 0.32 -1.86
N LEU A 30 -7.33 1.62 -1.91
CA LEU A 30 -7.61 2.58 -0.84
C LEU A 30 -8.39 3.78 -1.40
N PRO A 31 -9.61 3.58 -1.95
CA PRO A 31 -10.34 4.61 -2.66
C PRO A 31 -10.73 5.82 -1.78
N GLN A 32 -10.95 5.60 -0.48
CA GLN A 32 -11.24 6.67 0.49
C GLN A 32 -10.01 7.44 0.95
N ILE A 33 -8.78 7.00 0.61
CA ILE A 33 -7.56 7.66 1.05
C ILE A 33 -7.09 8.67 -0.01
N PRO A 34 -6.94 9.97 0.33
CA PRO A 34 -6.47 10.97 -0.61
C PRO A 34 -5.09 10.65 -1.17
N LEU A 35 -4.84 10.98 -2.45
CA LEU A 35 -3.56 10.72 -3.12
C LEU A 35 -2.37 11.34 -2.38
N SER A 36 -2.53 12.52 -1.80
CA SER A 36 -1.50 13.19 -1.00
C SER A 36 -1.13 12.39 0.25
N HIS A 37 -2.08 11.66 0.84
CA HIS A 37 -1.83 10.75 1.96
C HIS A 37 -1.10 9.49 1.48
N ILE A 38 -1.51 8.87 0.38
CA ILE A 38 -0.80 7.73 -0.23
C ILE A 38 0.67 8.12 -0.52
N HIS A 39 0.92 9.29 -1.09
CA HIS A 39 2.28 9.79 -1.32
C HIS A 39 3.08 10.00 -0.03
N ARG A 40 2.42 10.40 1.07
CA ARG A 40 3.04 10.49 2.39
C ARG A 40 3.44 9.12 2.93
N MET A 41 2.60 8.10 2.73
CA MET A 41 2.90 6.71 3.10
C MET A 41 4.14 6.19 2.36
N PHE A 42 4.28 6.50 1.06
CA PHE A 42 5.48 6.17 0.30
C PHE A 42 6.73 6.83 0.90
N ARG A 43 6.67 8.14 1.19
CA ARG A 43 7.79 8.88 1.80
C ARG A 43 8.20 8.29 3.14
N LYS A 44 7.22 7.95 3.99
CA LYS A 44 7.44 7.33 5.32
C LYS A 44 7.87 5.85 5.26
N GLY A 45 7.89 5.22 4.07
CA GLY A 45 8.25 3.81 3.91
C GLY A 45 7.21 2.83 4.46
N ALA A 46 5.96 3.27 4.55
CA ALA A 46 4.82 2.46 4.97
C ALA A 46 4.34 1.48 3.88
N ILE A 47 4.73 1.72 2.62
CA ILE A 47 4.44 0.85 1.47
C ILE A 47 5.71 0.13 1.06
N ARG A 48 5.65 -1.19 1.00
CA ARG A 48 6.78 -2.05 0.64
C ARG A 48 6.34 -3.17 -0.29
N VAL A 49 7.25 -3.62 -1.15
CA VAL A 49 7.06 -4.80 -1.98
C VAL A 49 8.22 -5.74 -1.72
N ASP A 50 7.92 -7.00 -1.38
CA ASP A 50 8.90 -8.02 -1.01
C ASP A 50 9.90 -7.52 0.06
N GLY A 51 9.39 -6.74 1.03
CA GLY A 51 10.16 -6.14 2.12
C GLY A 51 10.92 -4.86 1.77
N LYS A 52 11.02 -4.48 0.49
CA LYS A 52 11.73 -3.29 0.02
C LYS A 52 10.82 -2.07 -0.04
N LYS A 53 11.34 -0.90 0.36
CA LYS A 53 10.64 0.39 0.17
C LYS A 53 10.60 0.70 -1.32
N ILE A 54 9.42 1.06 -1.82
CA ILE A 54 9.20 1.37 -3.24
C ILE A 54 8.76 2.82 -3.45
N GLY A 55 8.86 3.29 -4.70
CA GLY A 55 8.35 4.59 -5.12
C GLY A 55 6.93 4.53 -5.72
N PRO A 56 6.22 5.68 -5.82
CA PRO A 56 4.86 5.72 -6.40
C PRO A 56 4.81 5.33 -7.89
N ALA A 57 5.84 5.67 -8.66
CA ALA A 57 5.92 5.38 -10.09
C ALA A 57 6.46 3.98 -10.41
N GLU A 58 6.84 3.20 -9.40
CA GLU A 58 7.40 1.86 -9.58
C GLU A 58 6.32 0.91 -10.13
N ARG A 59 6.69 0.11 -11.13
CA ARG A 59 5.79 -0.87 -11.72
C ARG A 59 5.88 -2.18 -10.97
N LEU A 60 4.72 -2.67 -10.56
CA LEU A 60 4.56 -3.91 -9.83
C LEU A 60 4.60 -5.11 -10.78
N ARG A 61 4.79 -6.29 -10.19
CA ARG A 61 4.76 -7.57 -10.89
C ARG A 61 3.84 -8.54 -10.18
N ALA A 62 3.17 -9.38 -10.95
CA ALA A 62 2.43 -10.51 -10.39
C ALA A 62 3.36 -11.41 -9.57
N GLY A 63 2.81 -12.01 -8.50
CA GLY A 63 3.55 -12.87 -7.58
C GLY A 63 4.30 -12.15 -6.46
N GLN A 64 4.52 -10.83 -6.57
CA GLN A 64 5.11 -10.04 -5.49
C GLN A 64 4.16 -9.90 -4.29
N THR A 65 4.71 -9.61 -3.12
CA THR A 65 3.94 -9.34 -1.91
C THR A 65 3.99 -7.87 -1.54
N LEU A 66 2.86 -7.18 -1.70
CA LEU A 66 2.66 -5.82 -1.21
C LEU A 66 2.43 -5.84 0.30
N SER A 67 3.15 -5.01 1.04
CA SER A 67 2.99 -4.81 2.48
C SER A 67 2.64 -3.35 2.76
N LEU A 68 1.52 -3.13 3.46
CA LEU A 68 1.01 -1.82 3.81
C LEU A 68 0.99 -1.68 5.33
N ARG A 69 1.71 -0.69 5.84
CA ARG A 69 1.64 -0.27 7.24
C ARG A 69 0.61 0.86 7.36
N LEU A 70 -0.60 0.52 7.79
CA LEU A 70 -1.73 1.44 7.88
C LEU A 70 -2.04 1.79 9.33
N HIS A 71 -2.45 3.02 9.62
CA HIS A 71 -3.12 3.28 10.89
C HIS A 71 -4.49 2.58 10.91
N PRO A 72 -5.04 2.24 12.08
CA PRO A 72 -6.34 1.56 12.17
C PRO A 72 -7.45 2.28 11.38
N GLN A 73 -7.48 3.61 11.42
CA GLN A 73 -8.41 4.44 10.65
C GLN A 73 -8.30 4.28 9.13
N ASP A 74 -7.10 3.97 8.63
CA ASP A 74 -6.83 3.76 7.20
C ASP A 74 -7.00 2.28 6.82
N ALA A 75 -6.83 1.36 7.79
CA ALA A 75 -6.95 -0.08 7.58
C ALA A 75 -8.38 -0.52 7.29
N ALA A 76 -9.37 0.18 7.86
CA ALA A 76 -10.79 -0.01 7.57
C ALA A 76 -11.14 0.22 6.09
N ALA A 77 -10.21 0.74 5.28
CA ALA A 77 -10.39 0.87 3.84
C ALA A 77 -10.12 -0.39 3.03
N LEU A 78 -9.54 -1.42 3.64
CA LEU A 78 -9.23 -2.69 2.99
C LEU A 78 -10.26 -3.79 3.28
N ASP A 79 -11.21 -3.54 4.17
CA ASP A 79 -12.36 -4.42 4.46
C ASP A 79 -13.48 -4.18 3.43
#